data_AF-A0A1X9MFY1-F1
#
_entry.id   AF-A0A1X9MFY1-F1
#
_cell.length_a   1.000
_cell.length_b   1.000
_cell.length_c   1.000
_cell.angle_alpha   90.00
_cell.angle_beta   90.00
_cell.angle_gamma   90.00
#
_symmetry.space_group_name_H-M   'P 1'
#
loop_
_entity.id
_entity.type
_entity.pdbx_description
1 polymer ?
#
loop_
_entity_poly.entity_id
_entity_poly.type
_entity_poly.pdbx_seq_one_letter_code
_entity_poly.pdbx_strand_id
1 'polypeptide(L)'
;MEERMNNAFSRVDEHGFTLFEVLLSLSLLVLLLSFYPIIFQTAKGGFFTKETTTQQVTMFFNHVAKETREASSVTAGKDYLLLNKIDQKDIEISLTSNGHVRRQSDGEGYVLLLESVKSFICANDNKVVTCSLVLEGGEQYQKTMLIPFRHEEKQE
;
A
#
# COMPACT_ATOMS: atom_id res chain seq x y z
N MET A 1 7.48 -62.13 65.72
CA MET A 1 8.30 -61.89 64.50
C MET A 1 7.56 -60.79 63.76
N GLU A 2 7.87 -59.55 64.15
CA GLU A 2 7.01 -58.37 64.00
C GLU A 2 7.41 -57.53 62.79
N GLU A 3 6.42 -56.91 62.18
CA GLU A 3 6.38 -56.38 60.82
C GLU A 3 7.41 -55.31 60.47
N ARG A 4 7.82 -55.30 59.20
CA ARG A 4 8.62 -54.24 58.58
C ARG A 4 7.75 -53.00 58.38
N MET A 5 8.03 -51.95 59.14
CA MET A 5 7.42 -50.64 58.94
C MET A 5 8.15 -49.89 57.81
N ASN A 6 7.54 -49.84 56.63
CA ASN A 6 7.97 -48.99 55.53
C ASN A 6 7.52 -47.55 55.84
N ASN A 7 8.46 -46.69 56.20
CA ASN A 7 8.23 -45.24 56.28
C ASN A 7 8.13 -44.66 54.86
N ALA A 8 6.94 -44.70 54.26
CA ALA A 8 6.63 -43.88 53.11
C ALA A 8 6.31 -42.46 53.59
N PHE A 9 7.35 -41.64 53.78
CA PHE A 9 7.18 -40.21 54.04
C PHE A 9 6.79 -39.53 52.72
N SER A 10 5.49 -39.45 52.45
CA SER A 10 4.98 -38.61 51.36
C SER A 10 5.04 -37.15 51.83
N ARG A 11 6.07 -36.42 51.40
CA ARG A 11 6.05 -34.95 51.42
C ARG A 11 5.01 -34.50 50.40
N VAL A 12 3.78 -34.30 50.86
CA VAL A 12 2.81 -33.51 50.10
C VAL A 12 3.24 -32.07 50.26
N ASP A 13 3.83 -31.54 49.18
CA ASP A 13 4.22 -30.15 49.09
C ASP A 13 2.94 -29.31 48.89
N GLU A 14 2.33 -28.86 49.99
CA GLU A 14 1.13 -28.01 49.97
C GLU A 14 1.49 -26.56 49.64
N HIS A 15 2.08 -26.33 48.47
CA HIS A 15 2.14 -25.01 47.86
C HIS A 15 0.78 -24.70 47.22
N GLY A 16 -0.24 -24.52 48.06
CA GLY A 16 -1.52 -23.97 47.64
C GLY A 16 -1.29 -22.56 47.08
N PHE A 17 -1.70 -22.33 45.83
CA PHE A 17 -1.68 -21.02 45.22
C PHE A 17 -2.35 -20.01 46.16
N THR A 18 -1.59 -19.00 46.57
CA THR A 18 -2.16 -17.95 47.42
C THR A 18 -3.15 -17.14 46.58
N LEU A 19 -4.28 -16.74 47.17
CA LEU A 19 -5.27 -15.89 46.50
C LEU A 19 -4.62 -14.61 45.93
N PHE A 20 -3.56 -14.14 46.59
CA PHE A 20 -2.74 -13.02 46.14
C PHE A 20 -2.01 -13.29 44.81
N GLU A 21 -1.45 -14.49 44.64
CA GLU A 21 -0.75 -14.89 43.41
C GLU A 21 -1.71 -15.00 42.22
N VAL A 22 -2.94 -15.47 42.46
CA VAL A 22 -4.00 -15.52 41.45
C VAL A 22 -4.43 -14.11 41.05
N LEU A 23 -4.62 -13.21 42.02
CA LEU A 23 -4.95 -11.80 41.75
C LEU A 23 -3.83 -11.07 41.01
N LEU A 24 -2.57 -11.34 41.36
CA LEU A 24 -1.40 -10.80 40.69
C LEU A 24 -1.39 -11.25 39.22
N SER A 25 -1.55 -12.55 38.97
CA SER A 25 -1.58 -13.13 37.63
C SER A 25 -2.73 -12.58 36.79
N LEU A 26 -3.91 -12.44 37.38
CA LEU A 26 -5.08 -11.84 36.72
C LEU A 26 -4.84 -10.37 36.39
N SER A 27 -4.23 -9.59 37.29
CA SER A 27 -3.93 -8.18 37.05
C SER A 27 -2.94 -7.99 35.90
N LEU A 28 -1.91 -8.85 35.82
CA LEU A 28 -0.96 -8.86 34.71
C LEU A 28 -1.63 -9.25 33.39
N LEU A 29 -2.51 -10.26 33.41
CA LEU A 29 -3.28 -10.66 32.24
C LEU A 29 -4.16 -9.51 31.72
N VAL A 30 -4.92 -8.86 32.61
CA VAL A 30 -5.79 -7.73 32.24
C VAL A 30 -4.96 -6.57 31.69
N LEU A 31 -3.80 -6.28 32.29
CA LEU A 31 -2.88 -5.27 31.80
C LEU A 31 -2.38 -5.61 30.38
N LEU A 32 -1.98 -6.84 30.11
CA LEU A 32 -1.58 -7.28 28.77
C LEU A 32 -2.73 -7.19 27.76
N LEU A 33 -3.94 -7.62 28.15
CA LEU A 33 -5.13 -7.53 27.31
C LEU A 33 -5.55 -6.08 27.01
N SER A 34 -5.24 -5.12 27.89
CA SER A 34 -5.51 -3.71 27.66
C SER A 34 -4.66 -3.11 26.52
N PHE A 35 -3.48 -3.67 26.24
CA PHE A 35 -2.63 -3.28 25.12
C PHE A 35 -2.99 -3.97 23.80
N TYR A 36 -3.80 -5.04 23.85
CA TYR A 36 -4.27 -5.76 22.67
C TYR A 36 -4.94 -4.86 21.59
N PRO A 37 -5.88 -3.96 21.91
CA PRO A 37 -6.50 -3.09 20.90
C PRO A 37 -5.50 -2.18 20.20
N ILE A 38 -4.45 -1.72 20.91
CA ILE A 38 -3.42 -0.84 20.35
C ILE A 38 -2.58 -1.61 19.32
N ILE A 39 -2.16 -2.84 19.65
CA ILE A 39 -1.39 -3.72 18.74
C ILE A 39 -2.24 -4.13 17.53
N PHE A 40 -3.53 -4.38 17.74
CA PHE A 40 -4.42 -4.80 16.66
C PHE A 40 -4.81 -3.65 15.72
N GLN A 41 -4.94 -2.43 16.24
CA GLN A 41 -5.21 -1.24 15.43
C GLN A 41 -4.01 -0.89 14.53
N THR A 42 -2.78 -1.06 15.01
CA THR A 42 -1.56 -0.85 14.20
C THR A 42 -1.31 -1.97 13.19
N ALA A 43 -1.74 -3.20 13.46
CA ALA A 43 -1.59 -4.31 12.51
C ALA A 43 -2.60 -4.26 11.34
N LYS A 44 -3.80 -3.70 11.56
CA LYS A 44 -4.86 -3.61 10.54
C LYS A 44 -4.72 -2.43 9.59
N GLY A 45 -4.19 -1.31 10.07
CA GLY A 45 -3.75 -0.23 9.21
C GLY A 45 -2.39 -0.61 8.65
N GLY A 46 -2.36 -1.27 7.49
CA GLY A 46 -1.10 -1.61 6.81
C GLY A 46 -0.13 -0.42 6.84
N PHE A 47 1.17 -0.71 6.93
CA PHE A 47 2.31 0.18 7.24
C PHE A 47 2.41 1.56 6.54
N PHE A 48 1.43 1.94 5.74
CA PHE A 48 1.27 3.25 5.15
C PHE A 48 0.63 4.22 6.14
N THR A 49 1.46 5.04 6.78
CA THR A 49 0.95 6.28 7.37
C THR A 49 0.39 7.17 6.27
N LYS A 50 -0.64 7.97 6.58
CA LYS A 50 -1.24 8.92 5.62
C LYS A 50 -0.19 9.82 4.95
N GLU A 51 0.87 10.18 5.68
CA GLU A 51 1.99 10.96 5.15
C GLU A 51 2.79 10.18 4.09
N THR A 52 3.11 8.90 4.37
CA THR A 52 3.79 8.02 3.41
C THR A 52 2.96 7.82 2.15
N THR A 53 1.65 7.57 2.28
CA THR A 53 0.73 7.43 1.12
C THR A 53 0.70 8.70 0.28
N THR A 54 0.57 9.86 0.92
CA THR A 54 0.56 11.16 0.24
C THR A 54 1.86 11.40 -0.53
N GLN A 55 3.01 11.03 0.07
CA GLN A 55 4.30 11.14 -0.58
C GLN A 55 4.42 10.21 -1.80
N GLN A 56 3.99 8.95 -1.69
CA GLN A 56 4.00 8.01 -2.81
C GLN A 56 3.13 8.49 -3.97
N VAL A 57 1.91 8.96 -3.68
CA VAL A 57 1.02 9.56 -4.67
C VAL A 57 1.66 10.79 -5.33
N THR A 58 2.34 11.62 -4.55
CA THR A 58 3.05 12.80 -5.09
C THR A 58 4.18 12.39 -6.02
N MET A 59 4.98 11.38 -5.65
CA MET A 59 6.04 10.83 -6.48
C MET A 59 5.49 10.25 -7.79
N PHE A 60 4.41 9.47 -7.70
CA PHE A 60 3.69 8.94 -8.86
C PHE A 60 3.31 10.06 -9.83
N PHE A 61 2.62 11.08 -9.35
CA PHE A 61 2.20 12.20 -10.18
C PHE A 61 3.35 13.04 -10.74
N ASN A 62 4.48 13.11 -10.06
CA ASN A 62 5.67 13.77 -10.58
C ASN A 62 6.31 12.94 -11.70
N HIS A 63 6.33 11.62 -11.56
CA HIS A 63 6.79 10.71 -12.60
C HIS A 63 5.92 10.80 -13.84
N VAL A 64 4.59 10.69 -13.70
CA VAL A 64 3.62 10.81 -14.81
C VAL A 64 3.75 12.18 -15.49
N ALA A 65 3.90 13.26 -14.72
CA ALA A 65 4.07 14.60 -15.28
C ALA A 65 5.37 14.74 -16.07
N LYS A 66 6.47 14.10 -15.63
CA LYS A 66 7.72 14.08 -16.38
C LYS A 66 7.54 13.35 -17.71
N GLU A 67 6.95 12.16 -17.69
CA GLU A 67 6.71 11.37 -18.90
C GLU A 67 5.78 12.10 -19.87
N THR A 68 4.73 12.74 -19.36
CA THR A 68 3.78 13.55 -20.16
C THR A 68 4.47 14.73 -20.85
N ARG A 69 5.49 15.33 -20.22
CA ARG A 69 6.28 16.41 -20.83
C ARG A 69 7.28 15.92 -21.87
N GLU A 70 7.68 14.68 -21.82
CA GLU A 70 8.59 14.08 -22.80
C GLU A 70 7.81 13.43 -23.97
N ALA A 71 6.51 13.18 -23.76
CA ALA A 71 5.61 12.64 -24.76
C ALA A 71 5.35 13.63 -25.89
N SER A 72 5.24 13.10 -27.10
CA SER A 72 4.87 13.84 -28.30
C SER A 72 3.36 13.77 -28.54
N SER A 73 2.73 12.65 -28.19
CA SER A 73 1.29 12.52 -28.12
C SER A 73 0.87 11.69 -26.91
N VAL A 74 -0.34 11.91 -26.43
CA VAL A 74 -0.88 11.22 -25.25
C VAL A 74 -2.29 10.73 -25.56
N THR A 75 -2.52 9.44 -25.32
CA THR A 75 -3.85 8.83 -25.40
C THR A 75 -4.28 8.44 -23.99
N ALA A 76 -5.32 9.10 -23.49
CA ALA A 76 -5.84 8.86 -22.15
C ALA A 76 -7.14 8.06 -22.21
N GLY A 77 -7.35 7.19 -21.22
CA GLY A 77 -8.56 6.43 -21.10
C GLY A 77 -8.87 6.03 -19.66
N LYS A 78 -9.83 5.12 -19.53
CA LYS A 78 -10.14 4.48 -18.25
C LYS A 78 -9.10 3.40 -17.98
N ASP A 79 -8.48 3.46 -16.82
CA ASP A 79 -7.48 2.50 -16.34
C ASP A 79 -6.15 2.50 -17.10
N TYR A 80 -5.96 3.40 -18.08
CA TYR A 80 -4.69 3.52 -18.80
C TYR A 80 -4.37 4.95 -19.27
N LEU A 81 -3.07 5.18 -19.48
CA LEU A 81 -2.48 6.34 -20.11
C LEU A 81 -1.34 5.87 -21.03
N LEU A 82 -1.47 6.11 -22.32
CA LEU A 82 -0.47 5.80 -23.33
C LEU A 82 0.25 7.08 -23.73
N LEU A 83 1.58 7.05 -23.68
CA LEU A 83 2.44 8.17 -24.00
C LEU A 83 3.37 7.76 -25.14
N ASN A 84 3.19 8.37 -26.31
CA ASN A 84 4.06 8.10 -27.46
C ASN A 84 5.19 9.13 -27.48
N LYS A 85 6.42 8.66 -27.65
CA LYS A 85 7.61 9.52 -27.69
C LYS A 85 8.25 9.43 -29.08
N ILE A 86 8.57 10.58 -29.67
CA ILE A 86 9.38 10.61 -30.90
C ILE A 86 10.77 10.03 -30.58
N ASP A 87 11.18 9.03 -31.36
CA ASP A 87 12.49 8.35 -31.28
C ASP A 87 12.79 7.65 -29.93
N GLN A 88 11.78 7.36 -29.12
CA GLN A 88 11.92 6.54 -27.90
C GLN A 88 10.82 5.49 -27.83
N LYS A 89 10.98 4.56 -26.90
CA LYS A 89 9.98 3.54 -26.59
C LYS A 89 8.67 4.18 -26.12
N ASP A 90 7.56 3.64 -26.56
CA ASP A 90 6.24 4.03 -26.08
C ASP A 90 6.07 3.58 -24.63
N ILE A 91 5.34 4.41 -23.87
CA ILE A 91 5.13 4.15 -22.45
C ILE A 91 3.64 3.96 -22.21
N GLU A 92 3.33 2.84 -21.57
CA GLU A 92 1.99 2.57 -21.07
C GLU A 92 2.00 2.66 -19.54
N ILE A 93 1.08 3.43 -18.98
CA ILE A 93 0.78 3.44 -17.55
C ILE A 93 -0.63 2.89 -17.38
N SER A 94 -0.78 1.72 -16.76
CA SER A 94 -2.07 1.06 -16.63
C SER A 94 -2.34 0.52 -15.23
N LEU A 95 -3.62 0.49 -14.85
CA LEU A 95 -4.14 -0.11 -13.64
C LEU A 95 -4.43 -1.58 -13.90
N THR A 96 -3.88 -2.44 -13.05
CA THR A 96 -4.11 -3.90 -13.09
C THR A 96 -5.30 -4.28 -12.21
N SER A 97 -5.83 -5.49 -12.42
CA SER A 97 -6.92 -6.07 -11.63
C SER A 97 -6.63 -6.17 -10.13
N ASN A 98 -5.34 -6.18 -9.75
CA ASN A 98 -4.90 -6.31 -8.36
C ASN A 98 -4.74 -4.95 -7.67
N GLY A 99 -5.16 -3.86 -8.31
CA GLY A 99 -5.07 -2.50 -7.77
C GLY A 99 -3.66 -1.90 -7.85
N HIS A 100 -2.81 -2.40 -8.75
CA HIS A 100 -1.47 -1.87 -8.98
C HIS A 100 -1.43 -1.02 -10.24
N VAL A 101 -0.87 0.18 -10.15
CA VAL A 101 -0.53 1.00 -11.31
C VAL A 101 0.90 0.71 -11.71
N ARG A 102 1.09 0.28 -12.95
CA ARG A 102 2.39 -0.10 -13.51
C ARG A 102 2.73 0.75 -14.72
N ARG A 103 4.03 0.92 -14.95
CA ARG A 103 4.61 1.49 -16.17
C ARG A 103 5.24 0.37 -17.00
N GLN A 104 4.96 0.33 -18.30
CA GLN A 104 5.59 -0.57 -19.26
C GLN A 104 6.23 0.26 -20.39
N SER A 105 7.29 -0.26 -20.99
CA SER A 105 7.98 0.39 -22.12
C SER A 105 7.99 -0.57 -23.29
N ASP A 106 7.35 -0.22 -24.41
CA ASP A 106 7.12 -1.11 -25.56
C ASP A 106 6.52 -2.49 -25.17
N GLY A 107 5.68 -2.52 -24.13
CA GLY A 107 5.11 -3.77 -23.61
C GLY A 107 6.11 -4.72 -22.92
N GLU A 108 7.40 -4.37 -22.86
CA GLU A 108 8.44 -5.15 -22.19
C GLU A 108 8.77 -4.60 -20.80
N GLY A 109 8.92 -5.54 -19.86
CA GLY A 109 9.12 -5.23 -18.46
C GLY A 109 7.94 -4.49 -17.83
N TYR A 110 7.98 -4.33 -16.52
CA TYR A 110 7.11 -3.39 -15.83
C TYR A 110 7.80 -2.82 -14.60
N VAL A 111 7.51 -1.56 -14.31
CA VAL A 111 7.88 -0.91 -13.05
C VAL A 111 6.59 -0.61 -12.30
N LEU A 112 6.49 -1.11 -11.07
CA LEU A 112 5.39 -0.80 -10.18
C LEU A 112 5.52 0.66 -9.72
N LEU A 113 4.48 1.47 -9.96
CA LEU A 113 4.49 2.89 -9.59
C LEU A 113 3.67 3.18 -8.35
N LEU A 114 2.53 2.52 -8.18
CA LEU A 114 1.62 2.74 -7.06
C LEU A 114 0.81 1.47 -6.77
N GLU A 115 0.56 1.20 -5.50
CA GLU A 115 -0.25 0.07 -5.02
C GLU A 115 -1.54 0.56 -4.36
N SER A 116 -2.46 -0.36 -4.10
CA SER A 116 -3.74 -0.08 -3.41
C SER A 116 -4.57 1.01 -4.11
N VAL A 117 -4.60 0.97 -5.43
CA VAL A 117 -5.37 1.88 -6.28
C VAL A 117 -6.67 1.20 -6.72
N LYS A 118 -7.79 1.82 -6.38
CA LYS A 118 -9.13 1.36 -6.74
C LYS A 118 -9.54 1.75 -8.15
N SER A 119 -9.17 2.96 -8.57
CA SER A 119 -9.47 3.45 -9.92
C SER A 119 -8.43 4.47 -10.38
N PHE A 120 -8.09 4.42 -11.65
CA PHE A 120 -7.20 5.38 -12.30
C PHE A 120 -7.85 5.82 -13.61
N ILE A 121 -8.12 7.11 -13.76
CA ILE A 121 -8.80 7.64 -14.95
C ILE A 121 -8.04 8.86 -15.41
N CYS A 122 -7.66 8.87 -16.69
CA CYS A 122 -7.10 10.05 -17.31
C CYS A 122 -8.02 10.55 -18.42
N ALA A 123 -8.14 11.87 -18.53
CA ALA A 123 -8.79 12.55 -19.63
C ALA A 123 -7.76 13.43 -20.34
N ASN A 124 -7.70 13.35 -21.66
CA ASN A 124 -6.90 14.24 -22.48
C ASN A 124 -7.82 15.31 -23.09
N ASP A 125 -7.48 16.57 -22.89
CA ASP A 125 -8.07 17.72 -23.58
C ASP A 125 -6.94 18.51 -24.24
N ASN A 126 -6.63 18.14 -25.49
CA ASN A 126 -5.67 18.77 -26.41
C ASN A 126 -4.29 19.12 -25.81
N LYS A 127 -4.25 20.16 -24.99
CA LYS A 127 -3.05 20.75 -24.38
C LYS A 127 -2.78 20.19 -22.97
N VAL A 128 -3.76 19.54 -22.35
CA VAL A 128 -3.68 19.10 -20.96
C VAL A 128 -4.19 17.67 -20.80
N VAL A 129 -3.54 16.95 -19.89
CA VAL A 129 -3.99 15.64 -19.42
C VAL A 129 -4.32 15.77 -17.96
N THR A 130 -5.54 15.40 -17.60
CA THR A 130 -5.99 15.37 -16.20
C THR A 130 -6.14 13.93 -15.78
N CYS A 131 -5.35 13.50 -14.80
CA CYS A 131 -5.42 12.16 -14.23
C CYS A 131 -5.96 12.23 -12.81
N SER A 132 -6.94 11.38 -12.53
CA SER A 132 -7.59 11.20 -11.24
C SER A 132 -7.34 9.78 -10.75
N LEU A 133 -7.04 9.64 -9.46
CA LEU A 133 -6.88 8.34 -8.80
C LEU A 133 -7.71 8.29 -7.53
N VAL A 134 -8.20 7.10 -7.22
CA VAL A 134 -8.85 6.78 -5.95
C VAL A 134 -8.13 5.60 -5.34
N LEU A 135 -7.69 5.73 -4.10
CA LEU A 135 -7.07 4.64 -3.35
C LEU A 135 -8.12 3.71 -2.76
N GLU A 136 -7.75 2.48 -2.39
CA GLU A 136 -8.62 1.54 -1.68
C GLU A 136 -9.15 2.12 -0.35
N GLY A 137 -8.38 3.00 0.29
CA GLY A 137 -8.80 3.76 1.48
C GLY A 137 -9.84 4.85 1.23
N GLY A 138 -10.25 5.09 -0.03
CA GLY A 138 -11.26 6.07 -0.44
C GLY A 138 -10.72 7.48 -0.66
N GLU A 139 -9.45 7.74 -0.36
CA GLU A 139 -8.78 9.01 -0.66
C GLU A 139 -8.69 9.24 -2.16
N GLN A 140 -8.95 10.48 -2.60
CA GLN A 140 -8.99 10.86 -4.01
C GLN A 140 -7.94 11.93 -4.28
N TYR A 141 -7.25 11.79 -5.40
CA TYR A 141 -6.24 12.74 -5.84
C TYR A 141 -6.39 13.01 -7.33
N GLN A 142 -6.10 14.24 -7.75
CA GLN A 142 -6.20 14.67 -9.14
C GLN A 142 -5.04 15.58 -9.48
N LYS A 143 -4.50 15.44 -10.69
CA LYS A 143 -3.48 16.34 -11.22
C LYS A 143 -3.69 16.59 -12.71
N THR A 144 -3.62 17.86 -13.09
CA THR A 144 -3.59 18.30 -14.48
C THR A 144 -2.15 18.59 -14.89
N MET A 145 -1.76 18.10 -16.06
CA MET A 145 -0.42 18.14 -16.61
C MET A 145 -0.48 18.71 -18.03
N LEU A 146 0.50 19.52 -18.41
CA LEU A 146 0.59 20.09 -19.75
C LEU A 146 1.29 19.11 -20.69
N ILE A 147 0.72 18.91 -21.88
CA ILE A 147 1.40 18.27 -23.01
C ILE A 147 2.13 19.39 -23.76
N PRO A 148 3.47 19.35 -23.87
CA PRO A 148 4.19 20.31 -24.67
C PRO A 148 3.85 20.10 -26.14
N PHE A 149 3.38 21.15 -26.81
CA PHE A 149 3.22 21.15 -28.26
C PHE A 149 4.57 20.88 -28.92
N ARG A 150 4.71 19.72 -29.56
CA ARG A 150 5.75 19.51 -30.57
C ARG A 150 5.06 19.45 -31.92
N HIS A 151 5.47 20.35 -32.81
CA HIS A 151 4.89 20.55 -34.15
C HIS A 151 4.67 19.21 -34.87
N GLU A 152 3.43 18.98 -35.31
CA GLU A 152 3.19 18.17 -36.50
C GLU A 152 3.75 18.98 -37.68
N GLU A 153 4.89 18.57 -38.23
CA GLU A 153 5.21 18.94 -39.61
C GLU A 153 4.12 18.33 -40.49
N LYS A 154 3.19 19.18 -40.92
CA LYS A 154 2.35 18.88 -42.07
C LYS A 154 3.27 18.68 -43.27
N GLN A 155 3.52 17.43 -43.65
CA GLN A 155 3.90 17.10 -45.01
C GLN A 155 2.61 17.01 -45.82
N GLU A 156 2.22 18.13 -46.44
CA GLU A 156 1.55 18.15 -47.75
C GLU A 156 1.72 19.52 -48.41
#